data_AF-A0A656Z5Y7-F1
#
_entry.id   AF-A0A656Z5Y7-F1
#
_cell.length_a   1.000
_cell.length_b   1.000
_cell.length_c   1.000
_cell.angle_alpha   90.00
_cell.angle_beta   90.00
_cell.angle_gamma   90.00
#
_symmetry.space_group_name_H-M   'P 1'
#
loop_
_entity.id
_entity.type
_entity.pdbx_description
1 polymer ?
#
loop_
_entity_poly.entity_id
_entity_poly.type
_entity_poly.pdbx_seq_one_letter_code
_entity_poly.pdbx_strand_id
1 'polypeptide(L)'
;MTKIIFVSADGASRTEVEADNGSSVMEAAIRNGIPGIDAECGGACACATCHVYVDEDWTETVGGPDAMEEDMLDFAYEVQPNSRL
;
A
#
# COMPACT_ATOMS: atom_id res chain seq x y z
N MET A 1 -1.63 8.13 16.29
CA MET A 1 -2.01 6.73 16.06
C MET A 1 -3.27 6.77 15.23
N THR A 2 -3.17 6.29 14.00
CA THR A 2 -4.26 6.17 13.04
C THR A 2 -4.44 4.70 12.76
N LYS A 3 -5.69 4.24 12.77
CA LYS A 3 -6.02 2.85 12.47
C LYS A 3 -5.99 2.62 10.96
N ILE A 4 -5.31 1.55 10.53
CA ILE A 4 -5.30 1.08 9.14
C ILE A 4 -5.82 -0.37 9.13
N ILE A 5 -6.67 -0.68 8.14
CA ILE A 5 -7.19 -2.03 7.93
C ILE A 5 -6.57 -2.58 6.65
N PHE A 6 -5.76 -3.62 6.78
CA PHE A 6 -5.23 -4.37 5.65
C PHE A 6 -6.16 -5.52 5.31
N VAL A 7 -6.48 -5.68 4.03
CA VAL A 7 -7.27 -6.80 3.51
C VAL A 7 -6.35 -7.64 2.63
N SER A 8 -6.31 -8.95 2.83
CA SER A 8 -5.51 -9.83 1.97
C SER A 8 -6.02 -9.80 0.52
N ALA A 9 -5.14 -10.12 -0.42
CA ALA A 9 -5.46 -10.10 -1.85
C ALA A 9 -6.64 -11.01 -2.25
N ASP A 10 -6.89 -12.09 -1.48
CA ASP A 10 -8.03 -12.99 -1.65
C ASP A 10 -9.31 -12.51 -0.94
N GLY A 11 -9.25 -11.39 -0.22
CA GLY A 11 -10.34 -10.84 0.59
C GLY A 11 -10.67 -11.63 1.86
N ALA A 12 -9.97 -12.74 2.14
CA ALA A 12 -10.33 -13.68 3.20
C ALA A 12 -9.94 -13.20 4.60
N SER A 13 -8.92 -12.35 4.71
CA SER A 13 -8.42 -11.85 5.99
C SER A 13 -8.43 -10.33 6.06
N ARG A 14 -8.68 -9.84 7.27
CA ARG A 14 -8.63 -8.41 7.62
C ARG A 14 -7.81 -8.26 8.89
N THR A 15 -6.77 -7.43 8.81
CA THR A 15 -5.88 -7.15 9.93
C THR A 15 -5.90 -5.67 10.23
N GLU A 16 -6.26 -5.33 11.46
CA GLU A 16 -6.27 -3.95 11.94
C GLU A 16 -4.93 -3.66 12.63
N VAL A 17 -4.33 -2.54 12.31
CA VAL A 17 -3.09 -2.09 12.95
C VAL A 17 -3.19 -0.61 13.32
N GLU A 18 -2.43 -0.23 14.34
CA GLU A 18 -2.21 1.17 14.69
C GLU A 18 -0.93 1.67 14.01
N ALA A 19 -1.04 2.75 13.26
CA ALA A 19 0.08 3.40 12.58
C ALA A 19 0.39 4.76 13.20
N ASP A 20 1.68 5.08 13.32
CA ASP A 20 2.11 6.41 13.75
C ASP A 20 1.86 7.43 12.64
N ASN A 21 1.26 8.57 13.01
CA ASN A 21 1.01 9.65 12.05
C ASN A 21 2.34 10.14 11.47
N GLY A 22 2.43 10.24 10.15
CA GLY A 22 3.66 10.57 9.42
C GLY A 22 4.46 9.36 8.95
N SER A 23 4.10 8.14 9.36
CA SER A 23 4.60 6.91 8.72
C SER A 23 3.85 6.65 7.42
N SER A 24 4.50 5.99 6.48
CA SER A 24 3.83 5.42 5.30
C SER A 24 2.97 4.20 5.66
N VAL A 25 1.99 3.88 4.81
CA VAL A 25 1.17 2.66 4.93
C VAL A 25 2.04 1.41 4.82
N MET A 26 3.01 1.42 3.90
CA MET A 26 3.99 0.34 3.74
C MET A 26 4.76 0.09 5.05
N GLU A 27 5.27 1.12 5.72
CA GLU A 27 5.98 0.92 7.00
C GLU A 27 5.09 0.31 8.08
N ALA A 28 3.81 0.71 8.13
CA ALA A 28 2.85 0.12 9.05
C ALA A 28 2.61 -1.36 8.72
N ALA A 29 2.53 -1.73 7.44
CA ALA A 29 2.40 -3.12 6.99
C ALA A 29 3.60 -3.97 7.41
N ILE A 30 4.82 -3.51 7.11
CA ILE A 30 6.07 -4.23 7.38
C ILE A 30 6.28 -4.41 8.89
N ARG A 31 6.08 -3.35 9.70
CA ARG A 31 6.26 -3.43 11.16
C ARG A 31 5.28 -4.38 11.85
N ASN A 32 4.11 -4.61 11.24
CA ASN A 32 3.09 -5.50 11.76
C ASN A 32 3.04 -6.87 11.05
N GLY A 33 3.98 -7.14 10.12
CA GLY A 33 4.07 -8.43 9.43
C GLY A 33 2.87 -8.74 8.55
N ILE A 34 2.29 -7.73 7.88
CA ILE A 34 1.17 -7.92 6.96
C ILE A 34 1.64 -8.72 5.73
N PRO A 35 1.03 -9.90 5.46
CA PRO A 35 1.40 -10.70 4.29
C PRO A 35 1.08 -10.00 2.97
N GLY A 36 1.92 -10.22 1.95
CA GLY A 36 1.71 -9.72 0.59
C GLY A 36 2.24 -8.31 0.33
N ILE A 37 2.88 -7.68 1.33
CA ILE A 37 3.56 -6.39 1.19
C ILE A 37 5.02 -6.62 1.61
N ASP A 38 5.95 -6.58 0.66
CA ASP A 38 7.33 -7.02 0.90
C ASP A 38 8.32 -5.85 1.06
N ALA A 39 8.05 -4.72 0.41
CA ALA A 39 8.88 -3.50 0.47
C ALA A 39 10.37 -3.72 0.15
N GLU A 40 10.66 -4.39 -0.96
CA GLU A 40 12.02 -4.80 -1.36
C GLU A 40 13.03 -3.63 -1.41
N CYS A 41 12.61 -2.46 -1.93
CA CYS A 41 13.47 -1.27 -1.98
C CYS A 41 13.48 -0.44 -0.67
N GLY A 42 12.75 -0.86 0.36
CA GLY A 42 12.65 -0.14 1.64
C GLY A 42 11.94 1.22 1.55
N GLY A 43 11.01 1.41 0.60
CA GLY A 43 10.26 2.66 0.44
C GLY A 43 10.96 3.73 -0.40
N ALA A 44 11.99 3.35 -1.16
CA ALA A 44 12.70 4.26 -2.07
C ALA A 44 11.98 4.53 -3.40
N CYS A 45 10.74 4.06 -3.58
CA CYS A 45 9.99 4.10 -4.85
C CYS A 45 10.80 3.54 -6.03
N ALA A 46 11.47 2.40 -5.80
CA ALA A 46 12.35 1.75 -6.78
C ALA A 46 12.00 0.27 -7.04
N CYS A 47 10.83 -0.15 -6.54
CA CYS A 47 10.20 -1.45 -6.80
C CYS A 47 8.68 -1.26 -6.69
N ALA A 48 7.90 -2.31 -7.00
CA ALA A 48 6.44 -2.29 -6.88
C ALA A 48 5.90 -3.30 -5.85
N THR A 49 6.74 -3.84 -4.96
CA THR A 49 6.35 -4.91 -4.03
C THR A 49 5.59 -4.43 -2.78
N CYS A 50 5.29 -3.12 -2.70
CA CYS A 50 4.36 -2.56 -1.73
C CYS A 50 3.00 -2.18 -2.34
N HIS A 51 2.73 -2.63 -3.57
CA HIS A 51 1.49 -2.39 -4.28
C HIS A 51 0.25 -2.82 -3.47
N VAL A 52 -0.68 -1.89 -3.32
CA VAL A 52 -1.99 -2.09 -2.69
C VAL A 52 -3.09 -1.42 -3.50
N TYR A 53 -4.32 -1.86 -3.27
CA TYR A 53 -5.52 -1.16 -3.73
C TYR A 53 -6.08 -0.31 -2.58
N VAL A 54 -6.24 0.98 -2.82
CA VAL A 54 -6.89 1.89 -1.87
C VAL A 54 -8.40 1.69 -1.93
N ASP A 55 -9.03 1.50 -0.78
CA ASP A 55 -10.48 1.38 -0.69
C ASP A 55 -11.17 2.63 -1.28
N GLU A 56 -12.29 2.43 -1.99
CA GLU A 56 -12.97 3.49 -2.76
C GLU A 56 -13.28 4.72 -1.90
N ASP A 57 -13.68 4.52 -0.63
CA ASP A 57 -13.99 5.58 0.33
C ASP A 57 -12.80 6.50 0.63
N TRP A 58 -11.58 6.08 0.32
CA TRP A 58 -10.34 6.79 0.65
C TRP A 58 -9.58 7.30 -0.58
N THR A 59 -9.98 6.91 -1.79
CA THR A 59 -9.28 7.29 -3.03
C THR A 59 -9.12 8.81 -3.20
N GLU A 60 -10.14 9.60 -2.87
CA GLU A 60 -10.07 11.06 -2.94
C GLU A 60 -9.10 11.65 -1.90
N THR A 61 -9.06 11.07 -0.70
CA THR A 61 -8.18 11.54 0.39
C THR A 61 -6.72 11.18 0.14
N VAL A 62 -6.48 9.97 -0.38
CA VAL A 62 -5.14 9.43 -0.64
C VAL A 62 -4.56 10.00 -1.95
N GLY A 63 -5.42 10.28 -2.93
CA GLY A 63 -5.02 10.78 -4.24
C GLY A 63 -4.43 9.70 -5.15
N GLY A 64 -4.11 10.11 -6.38
CA GLY A 64 -3.44 9.25 -7.35
C GLY A 64 -1.92 9.14 -7.14
N PRO A 65 -1.27 8.20 -7.85
CA PRO A 65 0.18 8.12 -7.89
C PRO A 65 0.80 9.37 -8.52
N ASP A 66 2.04 9.67 -8.17
CA ASP A 66 2.86 10.63 -8.92
C ASP A 66 3.57 9.95 -10.11
N ALA A 67 4.27 10.72 -10.93
CA ALA A 67 4.92 10.17 -12.13
C ALA A 67 5.96 9.08 -11.84
N MET A 68 6.68 9.17 -10.71
CA MET A 68 7.67 8.16 -10.35
C MET A 68 6.99 6.88 -9.84
N GLU A 69 5.89 7.05 -9.11
CA GLU A 69 5.05 5.95 -8.65
C GLU A 69 4.36 5.25 -9.84
N GLU A 70 3.86 6.00 -10.83
CA GLU A 70 3.29 5.47 -12.07
C GLU A 70 4.29 4.59 -12.83
N ASP A 71 5.53 5.07 -13.00
CA ASP A 71 6.60 4.30 -13.66
C ASP A 71 6.90 2.97 -12.93
N MET A 72 6.76 2.93 -11.60
CA MET A 72 6.95 1.70 -10.83
C MET A 72 5.73 0.78 -10.90
N LEU A 73 4.51 1.34 -10.89
CA LEU A 73 3.27 0.57 -11.02
C LEU A 73 3.21 -0.18 -12.35
N ASP A 74 3.84 0.30 -13.42
CA ASP A 74 3.96 -0.44 -14.69
C ASP A 74 4.62 -1.84 -14.55
N PHE A 75 5.39 -2.06 -13.47
CA PHE A 75 5.99 -3.37 -13.15
C PHE A 75 5.16 -4.20 -12.17
N ALA A 76 4.06 -3.66 -11.63
CA ALA A 76 3.19 -4.36 -10.70
C ALA A 76 2.23 -5.33 -11.41
N TYR A 77 1.71 -6.29 -10.64
CA TYR A 77 0.76 -7.26 -11.15
C TYR A 77 -0.68 -6.74 -10.97
N GLU A 78 -1.51 -6.83 -12.02
CA GLU A 78 -2.94 -6.46 -11.99
C GLU A 78 -3.24 -5.03 -11.51
N VAL A 79 -2.48 -4.03 -11.98
CA VAL A 79 -2.74 -2.62 -11.66
C VAL A 79 -4.19 -2.21 -11.96
N GLN A 80 -4.79 -1.50 -11.01
CA GLN A 80 -6.14 -0.94 -11.06
C GLN A 80 -6.10 0.59 -10.82
N PRO A 81 -7.17 1.33 -11.17
CA PRO A 81 -7.21 2.79 -11.00
C PRO A 81 -6.97 3.30 -9.58
N ASN A 82 -7.21 2.48 -8.56
CA ASN A 82 -6.96 2.77 -7.15
C ASN A 82 -5.66 2.15 -6.60
N SER A 83 -4.75 1.72 -7.48
CA SER A 83 -3.46 1.18 -7.09
C SER A 83 -2.51 2.26 -6.59
N ARG A 84 -1.78 1.96 -5.51
CA ARG A 84 -0.77 2.83 -4.90
C ARG A 84 0.43 2.03 -4.38
N LEU A 85 1.56 2.71 -4.18
CA LEU A 85 2.79 2.23 -3.53
C LEU A 85 3.04 2.90 -2.17
#